data_AF-A0A444YJV7-F1
#
_entry.id   AF-A0A444YJV7-F1
#
_cell.length_a   1.000
_cell.length_b   1.000
_cell.length_c   1.000
_cell.angle_alpha   90.00
_cell.angle_beta   90.00
_cell.angle_gamma   90.00
#
_symmetry.space_group_name_H-M   'P 1'
#
loop_
_entity.id
_entity.type
_entity.pdbx_description
1 polymer ?
#
loop_
_entity_poly.entity_id
_entity_poly.type
_entity_poly.pdbx_seq_one_letter_code
_entity_poly.pdbx_strand_id
1 'polypeptide(L)'
;MKRIRVVAACILTIYLALLYGIYVPDWSFTVHNPDSIYNGTTFTVKCGVRGKLDPPCNAVGYIDREVLGINHMYKHPAWKRSQACTEKSPFEGPFRKNAPSWCYAPFEPEGILSSISAILSTIIGLHFGHVLIHMQDHLSRLKHWILLGLSLLASGLILHFTHGEL
;
A
#
# COMPACT_ATOMS: atom_id res chain seq x y z
N MET A 1 12.94 -25.84 -0.92
CA MET A 1 11.62 -25.19 -1.15
C MET A 1 10.70 -25.12 0.08
N LYS A 2 10.50 -26.19 0.87
CA LYS A 2 9.56 -26.19 2.02
C LYS A 2 9.79 -25.03 3.01
N ARG A 3 11.05 -24.80 3.42
CA ARG A 3 11.41 -23.69 4.35
C ARG A 3 11.04 -22.31 3.80
N ILE A 4 11.32 -22.05 2.53
CA ILE A 4 11.01 -20.78 1.86
C ILE A 4 9.49 -20.52 1.83
N ARG A 5 8.68 -21.56 1.59
CA ARG A 5 7.21 -21.45 1.61
C ARG A 5 6.67 -21.10 2.99
N VAL A 6 7.23 -21.69 4.05
CA VAL A 6 6.84 -21.36 5.44
C VAL A 6 7.18 -19.92 5.77
N VAL A 7 8.41 -19.47 5.43
CA VAL A 7 8.82 -18.08 5.63
C VAL A 7 7.89 -17.12 4.87
N ALA A 8 7.57 -17.42 3.60
CA ALA A 8 6.63 -16.62 2.82
C ALA A 8 5.25 -16.52 3.47
N ALA A 9 4.72 -17.64 3.97
CA ALA A 9 3.43 -17.68 4.64
C ALA A 9 3.45 -16.84 5.94
N CYS A 10 4.50 -16.96 6.76
CA CYS A 10 4.64 -16.15 7.97
C CYS A 10 4.70 -14.65 7.66
N ILE A 11 5.52 -14.24 6.67
CA ILE A 11 5.63 -12.83 6.28
C ILE A 11 4.29 -12.33 5.71
N LEU A 12 3.61 -13.12 4.89
CA LEU A 12 2.31 -12.77 4.32
C LEU A 12 1.25 -12.60 5.42
N THR A 13 1.21 -13.49 6.41
CA THR A 13 0.28 -13.38 7.54
C THR A 13 0.55 -12.12 8.35
N ILE A 14 1.81 -11.80 8.64
CA ILE A 14 2.18 -10.56 9.35
C ILE A 14 1.78 -9.34 8.52
N TYR A 15 2.09 -9.34 7.22
CA TYR A 15 1.76 -8.26 6.31
C TYR A 15 0.24 -7.98 6.25
N LEU A 16 -0.57 -9.03 6.08
CA LEU A 16 -2.03 -8.91 6.05
C LEU A 16 -2.60 -8.50 7.42
N ALA A 17 -2.06 -9.02 8.52
CA ALA A 17 -2.48 -8.63 9.87
C ALA A 17 -2.20 -7.14 10.14
N LEU A 18 -1.06 -6.61 9.69
CA LEU A 18 -0.76 -5.18 9.80
C LEU A 18 -1.66 -4.34 8.89
N LEU A 19 -1.82 -4.73 7.62
CA LEU A 19 -2.64 -4.00 6.66
C LEU A 19 -4.10 -3.85 7.08
N TYR A 20 -4.70 -4.95 7.53
CA TYR A 20 -6.14 -5.00 7.82
C TYR A 20 -6.46 -4.79 9.31
N GLY A 21 -5.54 -5.20 10.20
CA GLY A 21 -5.76 -5.16 11.63
C GLY A 21 -5.45 -3.82 12.29
N ILE A 22 -4.63 -2.95 11.69
CA ILE A 22 -4.26 -1.67 12.31
C ILE A 22 -5.39 -0.64 12.17
N TYR A 23 -5.66 0.04 13.28
CA TYR A 23 -6.51 1.23 13.30
C TYR A 23 -5.71 2.46 12.88
N VAL A 24 -6.24 3.20 11.91
CA VAL A 24 -5.64 4.45 11.45
C VAL A 24 -6.44 5.62 12.04
N PRO A 25 -5.89 6.31 13.07
CA PRO A 25 -6.55 7.47 13.66
C PRO A 25 -6.52 8.67 12.70
N ASP A 26 -7.29 9.70 13.04
CA ASP A 26 -7.13 11.03 12.46
C ASP A 26 -5.71 11.53 12.69
N TRP A 27 -5.15 12.21 11.69
CA TRP A 27 -3.79 12.72 11.76
C TRP A 27 -3.70 14.10 11.14
N SER A 28 -2.65 14.85 11.51
CA SER A 28 -2.43 16.21 11.01
C SER A 28 -0.99 16.38 10.54
N PHE A 29 -0.78 17.31 9.61
CA PHE A 29 0.54 17.63 9.08
C PHE A 29 0.61 19.10 8.70
N THR A 30 1.81 19.67 8.78
CA THR A 30 2.09 21.05 8.39
C THR A 30 2.76 21.07 7.03
N VAL A 31 2.25 21.92 6.13
CA VAL A 31 2.83 22.07 4.79
C VAL A 31 4.12 22.88 4.88
N HIS A 32 5.22 22.29 4.43
CA HIS A 32 6.52 22.93 4.34
C HIS A 32 6.90 23.10 2.86
N ASN A 33 6.33 24.13 2.24
CA ASN A 33 6.60 24.49 0.86
C ASN A 33 6.62 26.02 0.71
N PRO A 34 7.80 26.65 0.63
CA PRO A 34 7.94 28.11 0.52
C PRO A 34 7.15 28.75 -0.63
N ASP A 35 6.98 28.01 -1.72
CA ASP A 35 6.29 28.49 -2.93
C ASP A 35 4.76 28.32 -2.86
N SER A 36 4.25 27.71 -1.80
CA SER A 36 2.82 27.49 -1.59
C SER A 36 2.21 28.57 -0.70
N ILE A 37 1.02 29.05 -1.07
CA ILE A 37 0.19 29.90 -0.18
C ILE A 37 -0.15 29.22 1.16
N TYR A 38 -0.04 27.88 1.22
CA TYR A 38 -0.33 27.07 2.39
C TYR A 38 0.91 26.78 3.23
N ASN A 39 2.06 27.42 2.94
CA ASN A 39 3.26 27.21 3.75
C ASN A 39 3.00 27.53 5.23
N GLY A 40 3.37 26.62 6.13
CA GLY A 40 3.13 26.74 7.57
C GLY A 40 1.69 26.45 8.02
N THR A 41 0.76 26.19 7.09
CA THR A 41 -0.60 25.79 7.47
C THR A 41 -0.66 24.32 7.86
N THR A 42 -1.46 24.01 8.86
CA THR A 42 -1.66 22.64 9.35
C THR A 42 -3.01 22.12 8.87
N PHE A 43 -2.97 20.99 8.16
CA PHE A 43 -4.16 20.28 7.72
C PHE A 43 -4.42 19.08 8.61
N THR A 44 -5.70 18.76 8.80
CA THR A 44 -6.13 17.52 9.47
C THR A 44 -6.83 16.62 8.45
N VAL A 45 -6.48 15.34 8.48
CA VAL A 45 -7.08 14.28 7.67
C VAL A 45 -7.92 13.41 8.58
N LYS A 46 -9.22 13.31 8.25
CA LYS A 46 -10.17 12.47 8.95
C LYS A 46 -10.12 11.05 8.39
N CYS A 47 -9.78 10.09 9.24
CA CYS A 47 -9.61 8.69 8.89
C CYS A 47 -10.51 7.81 9.75
N GLY A 48 -10.11 7.55 11.00
CA GLY A 48 -10.89 6.78 11.97
C GLY A 48 -11.32 5.38 11.50
N VAL A 49 -10.51 4.71 10.67
CA VAL A 49 -10.89 3.48 9.93
C VAL A 49 -9.90 2.32 10.17
N ARG A 50 -10.33 1.10 9.85
CA ARG A 50 -9.48 -0.11 9.73
C ARG A 50 -9.62 -0.69 8.33
N GLY A 51 -8.58 -1.38 7.84
CA GLY A 51 -8.65 -2.13 6.58
C GLY A 51 -8.83 -1.32 5.30
N LYS A 52 -8.83 0.02 5.36
CA LYS A 52 -8.89 0.88 4.17
C LYS A 52 -7.54 0.85 3.45
N LEU A 53 -7.53 0.39 2.21
CA LEU A 53 -6.30 0.33 1.39
C LEU A 53 -6.03 1.64 0.66
N ASP A 54 -7.08 2.41 0.37
CA ASP A 54 -6.96 3.67 -0.34
C ASP A 54 -6.31 4.77 0.53
N PRO A 55 -5.42 5.57 -0.06
CA PRO A 55 -5.00 6.82 0.53
C PRO A 55 -6.19 7.72 0.91
N PRO A 56 -6.04 8.60 1.91
CA PRO A 56 -4.85 8.85 2.73
C PRO A 56 -4.80 8.04 4.04
N CYS A 57 -5.77 7.16 4.26
CA CYS A 57 -6.08 6.55 5.56
C CYS A 57 -5.69 5.07 5.63
N ASN A 58 -4.68 4.68 4.87
CA ASN A 58 -4.22 3.30 4.85
C ASN A 58 -3.13 3.02 5.90
N ALA A 59 -3.04 1.75 6.30
CA ALA A 59 -2.10 1.29 7.32
C ALA A 59 -0.63 1.47 6.90
N VAL A 60 -0.33 1.36 5.59
CA VAL A 60 1.02 1.58 5.04
C VAL A 60 1.53 2.97 5.40
N GLY A 61 0.80 4.01 4.98
CA GLY A 61 1.19 5.38 5.27
C GLY A 61 1.17 5.71 6.75
N TYR A 62 0.28 5.09 7.53
CA TYR A 62 0.25 5.26 8.98
C TYR A 62 1.53 4.74 9.65
N ILE A 63 1.95 3.51 9.36
CA ILE A 63 3.16 2.94 9.94
C ILE A 63 4.39 3.76 9.55
N ASP A 64 4.47 4.21 8.30
CA ASP A 64 5.59 5.04 7.87
C ASP A 64 5.61 6.39 8.62
N ARG A 65 4.44 7.00 8.90
CA ARG A 65 4.36 8.24 9.70
C ARG A 65 4.83 8.04 11.12
N GLU A 66 4.43 6.94 11.75
CA GLU A 66 4.76 6.65 13.15
C GLU A 66 6.22 6.22 13.33
N VAL A 67 6.77 5.42 12.42
CA VAL A 67 8.10 4.83 12.58
C VAL A 67 9.19 5.68 11.94
N LEU A 68 8.98 6.18 10.72
CA LEU A 68 9.98 6.98 9.99
C LEU A 68 9.85 8.47 10.30
N GLY A 69 8.64 8.91 10.69
CA GLY A 69 8.32 10.31 10.97
C GLY A 69 7.92 11.09 9.72
N ILE A 70 7.12 12.14 9.91
CA ILE A 70 6.58 12.96 8.81
C ILE A 70 7.67 13.64 7.96
N ASN A 71 8.84 13.90 8.55
CA ASN A 71 9.95 14.56 7.88
C ASN A 71 10.72 13.64 6.92
N HIS A 72 10.64 12.32 7.10
CA HIS A 72 11.23 11.34 6.19
C HIS A 72 10.41 11.18 4.91
N MET A 73 9.12 11.50 4.96
CA MET A 73 8.20 11.20 3.87
C MET A 73 8.50 11.98 2.59
N TYR A 74 8.36 11.30 1.46
CA TYR A 74 8.50 11.94 0.16
C TYR A 74 7.45 13.03 -0.04
N LYS A 75 7.92 14.25 -0.33
CA LYS A 75 7.09 15.47 -0.42
C LYS A 75 6.32 15.58 -1.72
N HIS A 76 6.67 14.83 -2.77
CA HIS A 76 6.01 14.88 -4.09
C HIS A 76 5.38 13.54 -4.49
N PRO A 77 4.49 12.96 -3.65
CA PRO A 77 3.96 11.63 -3.91
C PRO A 77 3.05 11.59 -5.15
N ALA A 78 2.94 10.39 -5.74
CA ALA A 78 2.22 10.18 -6.99
C ALA A 78 0.75 10.65 -6.96
N TRP A 79 0.09 10.60 -5.80
CA TRP A 79 -1.30 11.02 -5.66
C TRP A 79 -1.52 12.53 -5.92
N LYS A 80 -0.47 13.36 -5.88
CA LYS A 80 -0.57 14.79 -6.24
C LYS A 80 -1.01 14.99 -7.69
N ARG A 81 -0.75 13.98 -8.52
CA ARG A 81 -1.12 13.92 -9.93
C ARG A 81 -2.52 13.37 -10.16
N SER A 82 -3.22 12.96 -9.10
CA SER A 82 -4.57 12.41 -9.19
C SER A 82 -5.58 13.46 -9.66
N GLN A 83 -6.65 12.99 -10.31
CA GLN A 83 -7.74 13.85 -10.76
C GLN A 83 -8.39 14.62 -9.61
N ALA A 84 -8.39 14.08 -8.39
CA ALA A 84 -8.89 14.76 -7.19
C ALA A 84 -8.05 15.98 -6.81
N CYS A 85 -6.74 15.97 -7.10
CA CYS A 85 -5.82 17.03 -6.72
C CYS A 85 -5.61 18.07 -7.82
N THR A 86 -5.54 17.66 -9.10
CA THR A 86 -5.20 18.55 -10.22
C THR A 86 -6.11 18.32 -11.44
N GLU A 87 -6.31 19.36 -12.25
CA GLU A 87 -6.99 19.26 -13.55
C GLU A 87 -6.06 18.70 -14.64
N LYS A 88 -4.74 18.76 -14.44
CA LYS A 88 -3.74 18.28 -15.40
C LYS A 88 -3.43 16.78 -15.28
N SER A 89 -4.22 16.04 -14.50
CA SER A 89 -4.08 14.58 -14.36
C SER A 89 -3.95 13.92 -15.75
N PRO A 90 -2.96 13.04 -15.99
CA PRO A 90 -2.11 12.35 -15.01
C PRO A 90 -0.79 13.08 -14.69
N PHE A 91 -0.61 14.34 -15.09
CA PHE A 91 0.60 15.12 -14.82
C PHE A 91 0.44 15.98 -13.56
N GLU A 92 1.58 16.37 -12.96
CA GLU A 92 1.56 17.34 -11.87
C GLU A 92 1.16 18.72 -12.41
N GLY A 93 0.44 19.47 -11.58
CA GLY A 93 -0.06 20.79 -11.94
C GLY A 93 -0.54 21.52 -10.69
N PRO A 94 -1.00 22.77 -10.85
CA PRO A 94 -1.58 23.51 -9.73
C PRO A 94 -2.76 22.72 -9.16
N PHE A 95 -2.83 22.67 -7.83
CA PHE A 95 -3.95 22.01 -7.18
C PHE A 95 -5.25 22.75 -7.44
N ARG A 96 -6.34 21.98 -7.50
CA ARG A 96 -7.70 22.52 -7.56
C ARG A 96 -7.95 23.42 -6.36
N LYS A 97 -8.74 24.49 -6.55
CA LYS A 97 -9.11 25.40 -5.45
C LYS A 97 -9.81 24.67 -4.28
N ASN A 98 -10.54 23.60 -4.59
CA ASN A 98 -11.24 22.76 -3.63
C ASN A 98 -10.58 21.38 -3.48
N ALA A 99 -9.25 21.29 -3.66
CA ALA A 99 -8.53 20.04 -3.50
C ALA A 99 -8.69 19.51 -2.06
N PRO A 100 -8.92 18.19 -1.87
CA PRO A 100 -8.92 17.59 -0.54
C PRO A 100 -7.61 17.88 0.21
N SER A 101 -7.69 18.01 1.54
CA SER A 101 -6.53 18.32 2.38
C SER A 101 -5.38 17.33 2.20
N TRP A 102 -5.69 16.05 1.97
CA TRP A 102 -4.69 15.02 1.74
C TRP A 102 -3.88 15.17 0.44
N CYS A 103 -4.31 16.00 -0.51
CA CYS A 103 -3.49 16.31 -1.69
C CYS A 103 -2.16 16.98 -1.33
N TYR A 104 -2.12 17.68 -0.19
CA TYR A 104 -0.93 18.34 0.34
C TYR A 104 -0.08 17.42 1.22
N ALA A 105 -0.59 16.23 1.56
CA ALA A 105 0.07 15.30 2.43
C ALA A 105 1.30 14.65 1.77
N PRO A 106 2.40 14.45 2.52
CA PRO A 106 3.51 13.64 2.04
C PRO A 106 3.19 12.15 2.17
N PHE A 107 3.92 11.30 1.45
CA PHE A 107 3.74 9.84 1.48
C PHE A 107 5.02 9.14 1.08
N GLU A 108 5.31 8.03 1.73
CA GLU A 108 6.49 7.22 1.43
C GLU A 108 6.10 6.03 0.53
N PRO A 109 6.40 6.05 -0.78
CA PRO A 109 6.10 4.93 -1.66
C PRO A 109 6.95 3.68 -1.35
N GLU A 110 8.13 3.86 -0.74
CA GLU A 110 9.10 2.79 -0.45
C GLU A 110 9.20 2.51 1.06
N GLY A 111 8.09 2.70 1.77
CA GLY A 111 8.04 2.56 3.22
C GLY A 111 8.19 1.13 3.72
N ILE A 112 7.97 0.93 5.02
CA ILE A 112 8.23 -0.34 5.72
C ILE A 112 7.34 -1.46 5.15
N LEU A 113 6.03 -1.23 5.07
CA LEU A 113 5.11 -2.23 4.53
C LEU A 113 5.30 -2.46 3.03
N SER A 114 5.64 -1.40 2.29
CA SER A 114 5.99 -1.50 0.86
C SER A 114 7.20 -2.41 0.66
N SER A 115 8.23 -2.26 1.50
CA SER A 115 9.42 -3.12 1.51
C SER A 115 9.09 -4.58 1.83
N ILE A 116 8.18 -4.85 2.78
CA ILE A 116 7.70 -6.21 3.08
C ILE A 116 7.02 -6.83 1.86
N SER A 117 6.19 -6.06 1.14
CA SER A 117 5.55 -6.51 -0.11
C SER A 117 6.58 -6.82 -1.20
N ALA A 118 7.67 -6.04 -1.28
CA ALA A 118 8.77 -6.32 -2.21
C ALA A 118 9.47 -7.64 -1.88
N ILE A 119 9.77 -7.90 -0.59
CA ILE A 119 10.35 -9.18 -0.13
C ILE A 119 9.43 -10.35 -0.51
N LEU A 120 8.13 -10.23 -0.26
CA LEU A 120 7.14 -11.25 -0.64
C LEU A 120 7.15 -11.52 -2.14
N SER A 121 7.19 -10.46 -2.96
CA SER A 121 7.25 -10.55 -4.42
C SER A 121 8.51 -11.30 -4.89
N THR A 122 9.67 -11.03 -4.27
CA THR A 122 10.91 -11.75 -4.55
C THR A 122 10.80 -13.25 -4.20
N ILE A 123 10.23 -13.59 -3.05
CA ILE A 123 10.06 -14.99 -2.63
C ILE A 123 9.08 -15.72 -3.58
N ILE A 124 8.01 -15.06 -4.01
CA ILE A 124 7.06 -15.60 -4.99
C ILE A 124 7.76 -15.86 -6.33
N GLY A 125 8.58 -14.92 -6.81
CA GLY A 125 9.38 -15.08 -8.03
C GLY A 125 10.33 -16.29 -7.95
N LEU A 126 11.03 -16.45 -6.81
CA LEU A 126 11.86 -17.63 -6.55
C LEU A 126 11.05 -18.93 -6.54
N HIS A 127 9.84 -18.90 -5.98
CA HIS A 127 8.94 -20.06 -5.99
C HIS A 127 8.53 -20.45 -7.41
N PHE A 128 8.16 -19.48 -8.26
CA PHE A 128 7.86 -19.73 -9.67
C PHE A 128 9.06 -20.31 -10.42
N GLY A 129 10.26 -19.75 -10.23
CA GLY A 129 11.49 -20.28 -10.83
C GLY A 129 11.75 -21.74 -10.44
N HIS A 130 11.58 -22.08 -9.17
CA HIS A 130 11.72 -23.47 -8.73
C HIS A 130 10.68 -24.40 -9.36
N VAL A 131 9.41 -23.96 -9.48
CA VAL A 131 8.36 -24.75 -10.14
C VAL A 131 8.70 -25.02 -11.60
N LEU A 132 9.22 -24.01 -12.32
CA LEU A 132 9.63 -24.15 -13.72
C LEU A 132 10.75 -25.18 -13.91
N ILE A 133 11.74 -25.20 -13.01
CA ILE A 133 12.88 -26.12 -13.10
C ILE A 133 12.49 -27.56 -12.73
N HIS A 134 11.63 -27.75 -11.71
CA HIS A 134 11.36 -29.09 -11.15
C HIS A 134 10.12 -29.78 -11.72
N MET A 135 9.11 -29.02 -12.17
CA MET A 135 7.96 -29.61 -12.84
C MET A 135 8.18 -29.50 -14.34
N GLN A 136 8.39 -30.60 -15.05
CA GLN A 136 8.60 -30.57 -16.50
C GLN A 136 7.28 -30.56 -17.28
N ASP A 137 6.25 -31.23 -16.75
CA ASP A 137 4.95 -31.34 -17.40
C ASP A 137 4.16 -30.01 -17.37
N HIS A 138 3.70 -29.59 -18.54
CA HIS A 138 2.98 -28.33 -18.72
C HIS A 138 1.62 -28.32 -18.02
N LEU A 139 0.89 -29.43 -18.06
CA LEU A 139 -0.42 -29.53 -17.43
C LEU A 139 -0.33 -29.45 -15.91
N SER A 140 0.69 -30.07 -15.33
CA SER A 140 0.99 -30.04 -13.90
C SER A 140 1.36 -28.64 -13.43
N ARG A 141 2.16 -27.90 -14.20
CA ARG A 141 2.45 -26.47 -13.93
C ARG A 141 1.17 -25.64 -13.91
N LEU A 142 0.33 -25.79 -14.95
CA LEU A 142 -0.92 -25.06 -15.07
C LEU A 142 -1.86 -25.35 -13.90
N LYS A 143 -2.06 -26.63 -13.56
CA LYS A 143 -2.87 -27.04 -12.40
C LYS A 143 -2.34 -26.43 -11.10
N HIS A 144 -1.02 -26.42 -10.91
CA HIS A 144 -0.38 -25.85 -9.72
C HIS A 144 -0.64 -24.34 -9.60
N TRP A 145 -0.48 -23.58 -10.69
CA TRP A 145 -0.68 -22.13 -10.69
C TRP A 145 -2.15 -21.74 -10.58
N ILE A 146 -3.05 -22.46 -11.27
CA ILE A 146 -4.50 -22.22 -11.16
C ILE A 146 -4.96 -22.47 -9.72
N LEU A 147 -4.53 -23.58 -9.10
CA LEU A 147 -4.90 -23.88 -7.72
C LEU A 147 -4.42 -22.79 -6.75
N LEU A 148 -3.16 -22.36 -6.88
CA LEU A 148 -2.61 -21.27 -6.08
C LEU A 148 -3.37 -19.96 -6.33
N GLY A 149 -3.61 -19.60 -7.59
CA GLY A 149 -4.34 -18.40 -7.99
C GLY A 149 -5.77 -18.37 -7.43
N LEU A 150 -6.52 -19.48 -7.55
CA LEU A 150 -7.87 -19.59 -6.99
C LEU A 150 -7.87 -19.47 -5.47
N SER A 151 -6.88 -20.06 -4.78
CA SER A 151 -6.77 -19.96 -3.32
C SER A 151 -6.50 -18.53 -2.85
N LEU A 152 -5.61 -17.81 -3.54
CA LEU A 152 -5.30 -16.41 -3.26
C LEU A 152 -6.48 -15.50 -3.61
N LEU A 153 -7.17 -15.75 -4.73
CA LEU A 153 -8.36 -15.02 -5.12
C LEU A 153 -9.48 -15.17 -4.09
N ALA A 154 -9.77 -16.40 -3.66
CA ALA A 154 -10.76 -16.65 -2.62
C ALA A 154 -10.39 -15.92 -1.31
N SER A 155 -9.12 -15.98 -0.90
CA SER A 155 -8.63 -15.29 0.29
C SER A 155 -8.76 -13.76 0.15
N GLY A 156 -8.42 -13.21 -1.01
CA GLY A 156 -8.55 -11.78 -1.31
C GLY A 156 -10.00 -11.31 -1.31
N LEU A 157 -10.93 -12.11 -1.86
CA LEU A 157 -12.36 -11.81 -1.81
C LEU A 157 -12.88 -11.83 -0.36
N ILE A 158 -12.50 -12.83 0.43
CA ILE A 158 -12.86 -12.89 1.86
C ILE A 158 -12.35 -11.64 2.57
N LEU A 159 -11.10 -11.24 2.38
CA LEU A 159 -10.54 -10.03 2.99
C LEU A 159 -11.25 -8.76 2.51
N HIS A 160 -11.55 -8.66 1.22
CA HIS A 160 -12.24 -7.52 0.65
C HIS A 160 -13.65 -7.37 1.22
N PHE A 161 -14.43 -8.45 1.33
CA PHE A 161 -15.79 -8.37 1.87
C PHE A 161 -15.84 -8.29 3.41
N THR A 162 -14.81 -8.74 4.12
CA THR A 162 -14.74 -8.60 5.60
C THR A 162 -14.34 -7.20 6.06
N HIS A 163 -13.56 -6.47 5.27
CA HIS A 163 -13.11 -5.10 5.60
C HIS A 163 -13.70 -4.04 4.66
N GLY A 164 -14.55 -4.47 3.71
CA GLY A 164 -15.07 -3.64 2.64
C GLY A 164 -16.08 -2.61 3.09
N GLU A 165 -16.96 -2.91 4.04
CA GLU A 165 -17.91 -1.96 4.62
C GLU A 165 -18.33 -2.40 6.03
N LEU A 166 -17.91 -1.61 7.04
CA LEU A 166 -18.65 -1.37 8.29
C LEU A 166 -18.24 -0.01 8.88
#